data_AF-A0A9W8F141-F1
#
_entry.id   AF-A0A9W8F141-F1
#
_cell.length_a   1.000
_cell.length_b   1.000
_cell.length_c   1.000
_cell.angle_alpha   90.00
_cell.angle_beta   90.00
_cell.angle_gamma   90.00
#
_symmetry.space_group_name_H-M   'P 1'
#
loop_
_entity.id
_entity.type
_entity.pdbx_description
1 polymer ?
#
loop_
_entity_poly.entity_id
_entity_poly.type
_entity_poly.pdbx_seq_one_letter_code
_entity_poly.pdbx_strand_id
1 'polypeptide(L)'
;MLKSVSGDCKSMVTSEMQRQFNSSGSVDWSLVSQATGLSMRKCLEHSLYGIGKARWHYDLDTFSQSMVDQITRFISEHYLVPIPTNYQAVSSFMWVVMEDCIHIHEMLQGKFKWTKGDYRQAAALRG
;
A
#
# COMPACT_ATOMS: atom_id res chain seq x y z
N MET A 1 5.70 35.22 6.83
CA MET A 1 6.52 34.40 5.91
C MET A 1 6.33 32.94 6.31
N LEU A 2 5.34 32.24 5.73
CA LEU A 2 5.01 30.86 6.07
C LEU A 2 5.93 29.93 5.28
N LYS A 3 7.02 29.46 5.90
CA LYS A 3 7.86 28.43 5.30
C LYS A 3 7.13 27.08 5.34
N SER A 4 7.11 26.45 4.18
CA SER A 4 6.58 25.12 3.85
C SER A 4 6.81 24.07 4.94
N VAL A 5 5.77 23.75 5.72
CA VAL A 5 5.77 22.65 6.71
C VAL A 5 5.63 21.28 6.02
N SER A 6 5.23 21.24 4.74
CA SER A 6 4.90 19.99 4.04
C SER A 6 6.12 19.15 3.61
N GLY A 7 7.31 19.75 3.50
CA GLY A 7 8.55 19.06 3.16
C GLY A 7 9.10 18.23 4.31
N ASP A 8 8.93 18.72 5.54
CA ASP A 8 9.54 18.14 6.73
C ASP A 8 8.84 16.84 7.15
N CYS A 9 7.49 16.80 7.09
CA CYS A 9 6.72 15.62 7.50
C CYS A 9 6.99 14.39 6.63
N LYS A 10 7.10 14.56 5.30
CA LYS A 10 7.40 13.45 4.39
C LYS A 10 8.79 12.88 4.61
N SER A 11 9.78 13.76 4.80
CA SER A 11 11.15 13.34 5.07
C SER A 11 11.25 12.61 6.40
N MET A 12 10.62 13.12 7.47
CA MET A 12 10.63 12.47 8.79
C MET A 12 10.05 11.04 8.74
N VAL A 13 8.88 10.88 8.12
CA VAL A 13 8.25 9.57 7.96
C VAL A 13 9.15 8.63 7.16
N THR A 14 9.70 9.10 6.04
CA THR A 14 10.55 8.29 5.17
C THR A 14 11.83 7.86 5.88
N SER A 15 12.48 8.76 6.62
CA SER A 15 13.71 8.46 7.36
C SER A 15 13.48 7.46 8.48
N GLU A 16 12.41 7.61 9.28
CA GLU A 16 12.13 6.67 10.37
C GLU A 16 11.72 5.29 9.84
N MET A 17 10.93 5.27 8.78
CA MET A 17 10.55 4.03 8.11
C MET A 17 11.77 3.29 7.55
N GLN A 18 12.67 4.01 6.85
CA GLN A 18 13.90 3.44 6.31
C GLN A 18 14.83 2.93 7.42
N ARG A 19 14.91 3.65 8.55
CA ARG A 19 15.68 3.22 9.73
C ARG A 19 15.17 1.89 10.27
N GLN A 20 13.86 1.74 10.43
CA GLN A 20 13.25 0.48 10.87
C GLN A 20 13.50 -0.64 9.86
N PHE A 21 13.20 -0.41 8.58
CA PHE A 21 13.35 -1.42 7.55
C PHE A 21 14.80 -1.92 7.43
N ASN A 22 15.79 -1.02 7.47
CA ASN A 22 17.20 -1.39 7.46
C ASN A 22 17.63 -2.20 8.70
N SER A 23 16.92 -2.05 9.82
CA SER A 23 17.25 -2.71 11.09
C SER A 23 16.54 -4.06 11.27
N SER A 24 15.30 -4.20 10.80
CA SER A 24 14.46 -5.38 11.08
C SER A 24 13.86 -6.04 9.84
N GLY A 25 14.07 -5.46 8.64
CA GLY A 25 13.44 -5.91 7.40
C GLY A 25 11.92 -5.67 7.34
N SER A 26 11.36 -4.96 8.31
CA SER A 26 9.92 -4.68 8.41
C SER A 26 9.68 -3.29 9.03
N VAL A 27 8.45 -2.80 8.93
CA VAL A 27 8.07 -1.47 9.43
C VAL A 27 6.88 -1.61 10.36
N ASP A 28 7.03 -1.13 11.60
CA ASP A 28 5.93 -0.95 12.53
C ASP A 28 5.42 0.48 12.43
N TRP A 29 4.29 0.63 11.74
CA TRP A 29 3.66 1.93 11.51
C TRP A 29 3.17 2.62 12.79
N SER A 30 2.96 1.87 13.89
CA SER A 30 2.64 2.46 15.20
C SER A 30 3.85 3.17 15.77
N LEU A 31 5.04 2.59 15.63
CA LEU A 31 6.30 3.22 16.05
C LEU A 31 6.65 4.44 15.19
N VAL A 32 6.43 4.36 13.87
CA VAL A 32 6.61 5.52 12.98
C VAL A 32 5.67 6.66 13.37
N SER A 33 4.41 6.34 13.68
CA SER A 33 3.41 7.30 14.15
C SER A 33 3.84 7.99 15.45
N GLN A 34 4.32 7.21 16.42
CA GLN A 34 4.83 7.75 17.70
C GLN A 34 6.05 8.65 17.49
N ALA A 35 7.02 8.22 16.68
CA ALA A 35 8.27 8.94 16.44
C ALA A 35 8.05 10.26 15.68
N THR A 36 7.07 10.31 14.78
CA THR A 36 6.78 11.49 13.95
C THR A 36 5.72 12.41 14.54
N GLY A 37 4.96 11.95 15.53
CA GLY A 37 3.79 12.67 16.07
C GLY A 37 2.61 12.75 15.09
N LEU A 38 2.67 12.06 13.96
CA LEU A 38 1.61 12.00 12.95
C LEU A 38 0.73 10.78 13.19
N SER A 39 -0.54 10.86 12.82
CA SER A 39 -1.41 9.67 12.77
C SER A 39 -0.82 8.61 11.83
N MET A 40 -1.06 7.33 12.12
CA MET A 40 -0.65 6.21 11.26
C MET A 40 -1.08 6.40 9.79
N ARG A 41 -2.32 6.84 9.55
CA ARG A 41 -2.82 7.14 8.20
C ARG A 41 -1.92 8.14 7.47
N LYS A 42 -1.64 9.29 8.09
CA LYS A 42 -0.73 10.31 7.50
C LYS A 42 0.69 9.77 7.28
N CYS A 43 1.21 8.92 8.16
CA CYS A 43 2.51 8.27 7.95
C CYS A 43 2.48 7.41 6.67
N LEU A 44 1.45 6.59 6.51
CA LEU A 44 1.29 5.74 5.34
C LEU A 44 1.13 6.54 4.04
N GLU A 45 0.38 7.65 4.09
CA GLU A 45 0.19 8.56 2.94
C GLU A 45 1.46 9.35 2.56
N HIS A 46 2.34 9.60 3.53
CA HIS A 46 3.56 10.39 3.33
C HIS A 46 4.82 9.56 3.08
N SER A 47 4.75 8.24 3.25
CA SER A 47 5.88 7.36 2.95
C SER A 47 6.17 7.34 1.45
N LEU A 48 7.38 7.72 1.06
CA LEU A 48 7.84 7.70 -0.34
C LEU A 48 8.76 6.51 -0.65
N TYR A 49 9.03 5.67 0.35
CA TYR A 49 9.98 4.58 0.20
C TYR A 49 9.31 3.37 -0.46
N GLY A 50 9.87 2.94 -1.60
CA GLY A 50 9.36 1.83 -2.40
C GLY A 50 10.29 0.61 -2.46
N ILE A 51 11.47 0.67 -1.86
CA ILE A 51 12.44 -0.43 -1.92
C ILE A 51 11.89 -1.65 -1.16
N GLY A 52 11.98 -2.81 -1.81
CA GLY A 52 11.52 -4.08 -1.22
C GLY A 52 10.02 -4.29 -1.29
N LYS A 53 9.23 -3.35 -1.84
CA LYS A 53 7.80 -3.60 -2.09
C LYS A 53 7.66 -4.72 -3.11
N ALA A 54 6.83 -5.70 -2.78
CA ALA A 54 6.59 -6.83 -3.66
C ALA A 54 5.71 -6.40 -4.85
N ARG A 55 6.09 -6.83 -6.06
CA ARG A 55 5.16 -6.85 -7.19
C ARG A 55 4.19 -7.98 -6.97
N TRP A 56 2.91 -7.67 -6.98
CA TRP A 56 1.89 -8.67 -6.82
C TRP A 56 1.55 -9.26 -8.18
N HIS A 57 1.73 -10.57 -8.28
CA HIS A 57 1.27 -11.34 -9.43
C HIS A 57 -0.02 -12.01 -9.01
N TYR A 58 -1.13 -11.63 -9.63
CA TYR A 58 -2.38 -12.34 -9.44
C TYR A 58 -2.20 -13.79 -9.90
N ASP A 59 -2.51 -14.70 -9.00
CA ASP A 59 -2.52 -16.13 -9.23
C ASP A 59 -3.76 -16.66 -8.52
N LEU A 60 -4.71 -17.19 -9.30
CA LEU A 60 -5.97 -17.74 -8.80
C LEU A 60 -5.76 -18.85 -7.77
N ASP A 61 -4.70 -19.63 -7.91
CA ASP A 61 -4.47 -20.83 -7.11
C ASP A 61 -3.78 -20.48 -5.78
N THR A 62 -3.06 -19.35 -5.73
CA THR A 62 -2.37 -18.85 -4.53
C THR A 62 -2.96 -17.57 -3.96
N PHE A 63 -4.08 -17.10 -4.53
CA PHE A 63 -4.78 -15.91 -4.08
C PHE A 63 -5.28 -16.09 -2.64
N SER A 64 -4.55 -15.49 -1.69
CA SER A 64 -4.92 -15.59 -0.28
C SER A 64 -6.06 -14.62 0.04
N GLN A 65 -7.20 -15.16 0.46
CA GLN A 65 -8.31 -14.39 1.02
C GLN A 65 -7.85 -13.46 2.16
N SER A 66 -6.83 -13.85 2.92
CA SER A 66 -6.31 -13.02 4.02
C SER A 66 -5.75 -11.67 3.57
N MET A 67 -5.22 -11.59 2.35
CA MET A 67 -4.68 -10.33 1.80
C MET A 67 -5.81 -9.40 1.36
N VAL A 68 -6.85 -9.97 0.75
CA VAL A 68 -8.09 -9.25 0.39
C VAL A 68 -8.75 -8.66 1.63
N ASP A 69 -8.88 -9.48 2.67
CA ASP A 69 -9.52 -9.07 3.91
C ASP A 69 -8.74 -7.92 4.56
N GLN A 70 -7.40 -7.98 4.52
CA GLN A 70 -6.53 -6.91 5.02
C GLN A 70 -6.70 -5.58 4.25
N ILE A 71 -6.70 -5.62 2.91
CA ILE A 71 -6.89 -4.41 2.08
C ILE A 71 -8.29 -3.84 2.31
N THR A 72 -9.31 -4.68 2.27
CA THR A 72 -10.71 -4.27 2.44
C THR A 72 -10.92 -3.66 3.82
N ARG A 73 -10.39 -4.32 4.86
CA ARG A 73 -10.44 -3.84 6.24
C ARG A 73 -9.73 -2.50 6.37
N PHE A 74 -8.49 -2.40 5.91
CA PHE A 74 -7.73 -1.14 5.97
C PHE A 74 -8.46 0.02 5.27
N ILE A 75 -9.00 -0.21 4.07
CA ILE A 75 -9.74 0.81 3.33
C ILE A 75 -11.02 1.22 4.09
N SER A 76 -11.79 0.24 4.56
CA SER A 76 -13.02 0.51 5.31
C SER A 76 -12.79 1.20 6.66
N GLU A 77 -11.66 0.96 7.32
CA GLU A 77 -11.33 1.60 8.59
C GLU A 77 -10.80 3.04 8.43
N HIS A 78 -10.11 3.35 7.32
CA HIS A 78 -9.37 4.61 7.17
C HIS A 78 -9.90 5.57 6.09
N TYR A 79 -10.68 5.07 5.13
CA TYR A 79 -11.19 5.79 3.96
C TYR A 79 -12.70 5.57 3.77
N LEU A 80 -13.46 5.84 4.83
CA LEU A 80 -14.92 5.86 4.77
C LEU A 80 -15.42 7.00 3.89
N VAL A 81 -16.47 6.75 3.11
CA VAL A 81 -17.12 7.76 2.26
C VAL A 81 -17.43 9.02 3.08
N PRO A 82 -17.08 10.23 2.58
CA PRO A 82 -16.65 10.56 1.21
C PRO A 82 -15.14 10.60 0.99
N ILE A 83 -14.33 10.10 1.93
CA ILE A 83 -12.87 10.19 1.84
C ILE A 83 -12.37 9.24 0.74
N PRO A 84 -11.72 9.73 -0.33
CA PRO A 84 -11.19 8.87 -1.37
C PRO A 84 -10.06 7.99 -0.83
N THR A 85 -10.00 6.73 -1.27
CA THR A 85 -8.91 5.81 -0.93
C THR A 85 -7.57 6.38 -1.41
N ASN A 86 -6.60 6.48 -0.50
CA ASN A 86 -5.22 6.82 -0.86
C ASN A 86 -4.40 5.53 -1.09
N TYR A 87 -4.15 5.19 -2.35
CA TYR A 87 -3.42 3.96 -2.69
C TYR A 87 -1.94 3.99 -2.31
N GLN A 88 -1.34 5.17 -2.08
CA GLN A 88 0.00 5.24 -1.51
C GLN A 88 0.01 4.65 -0.10
N ALA A 89 -1.04 4.93 0.69
CA ALA A 89 -1.16 4.39 2.03
C ALA A 89 -1.43 2.89 2.03
N VAL A 90 -2.30 2.41 1.13
CA VAL A 90 -2.54 0.97 0.94
C VAL A 90 -1.25 0.25 0.55
N SER A 91 -0.50 0.81 -0.40
CA SER A 91 0.80 0.31 -0.85
C SER A 91 1.83 0.23 0.29
N SER A 92 1.89 1.26 1.13
CA SER A 92 2.79 1.30 2.28
C SER A 92 2.38 0.33 3.38
N PHE A 93 1.08 0.13 3.59
CA PHE A 93 0.55 -0.81 4.58
C PHE A 93 0.77 -2.27 4.15
N MET A 94 0.44 -2.59 2.90
CA MET A 94 0.57 -3.95 2.35
C MET A 94 2.00 -4.31 1.96
N TRP A 95 2.90 -3.32 1.88
CA TRP A 95 4.24 -3.47 1.32
C TRP A 95 4.24 -4.02 -0.13
N VAL A 96 3.24 -3.60 -0.90
CA VAL A 96 3.00 -4.00 -2.30
C VAL A 96 3.05 -2.76 -3.17
N VAL A 97 3.49 -2.88 -4.42
CA VAL A 97 3.58 -1.73 -5.33
C VAL A 97 2.19 -1.13 -5.59
N MET A 98 2.12 0.20 -5.72
CA MET A 98 0.86 0.94 -5.69
C MET A 98 -0.09 0.53 -6.83
N GLU A 99 0.44 0.31 -8.03
CA GLU A 99 -0.36 -0.10 -9.20
C GLU A 99 -1.10 -1.42 -8.92
N ASP A 100 -0.43 -2.35 -8.27
CA ASP A 100 -1.03 -3.64 -7.95
C ASP A 100 -2.11 -3.49 -6.86
N CYS A 101 -1.94 -2.58 -5.90
CA CYS A 101 -2.97 -2.28 -4.90
C CYS A 101 -4.23 -1.69 -5.54
N ILE A 102 -4.07 -0.87 -6.57
CA ILE A 102 -5.20 -0.32 -7.36
C ILE A 102 -5.92 -1.46 -8.06
N HIS A 103 -5.19 -2.31 -8.80
CA HIS A 103 -5.79 -3.44 -9.52
C HIS A 103 -6.52 -4.42 -8.59
N ILE A 104 -5.96 -4.72 -7.42
CA ILE A 104 -6.64 -5.54 -6.40
C ILE A 104 -7.96 -4.88 -6.01
N HIS A 105 -7.94 -3.61 -5.64
CA HIS A 105 -9.12 -2.92 -5.14
C HIS A 105 -10.21 -2.80 -6.22
N GLU A 106 -9.84 -2.52 -7.48
CA GLU A 106 -10.78 -2.49 -8.61
C GLU A 106 -11.42 -3.86 -8.88
N MET A 107 -10.64 -4.94 -8.77
CA MET A 107 -11.15 -6.31 -8.84
C MET A 107 -12.14 -6.59 -7.71
N LEU A 108 -11.83 -6.19 -6.47
CA LEU A 108 -12.73 -6.37 -5.31
C LEU A 108 -14.04 -5.59 -5.43
N GLN A 109 -14.01 -4.43 -6.07
CA GLN A 109 -15.21 -3.65 -6.38
C GLN A 109 -16.01 -4.21 -7.56
N GLY A 110 -15.58 -5.32 -8.16
CA GLY A 110 -16.20 -5.90 -9.35
C GLY A 110 -16.07 -5.02 -10.60
N LYS A 111 -15.22 -3.99 -10.55
CA LYS A 111 -14.91 -3.10 -11.69
C LYS A 111 -13.96 -3.75 -12.68
N PHE A 112 -13.21 -4.75 -12.22
CA PHE A 112 -12.34 -5.58 -13.04
C PHE A 112 -12.75 -7.05 -12.91
N LYS A 113 -13.16 -7.68 -14.02
CA LYS A 113 -13.37 -9.12 -14.11
C LYS A 113 -12.36 -9.67 -15.09
N TRP A 114 -11.40 -10.44 -14.60
CA TRP A 114 -10.54 -11.23 -15.46
C TRP A 114 -11.41 -12.20 -16.29
N THR A 115 -11.34 -12.09 -17.61
CA THR A 115 -11.94 -13.09 -18.49
C THR A 115 -10.99 -14.29 -18.61
N LYS A 116 -11.51 -15.46 -18.98
CA LYS A 116 -10.66 -16.64 -19.22
C LYS A 116 -9.52 -16.40 -20.23
N GLY A 117 -9.66 -15.41 -21.12
CA GLY A 117 -8.64 -15.01 -22.08
C GLY A 117 -7.48 -14.25 -21.45
N ASP A 118 -7.76 -13.37 -20.50
CA ASP A 118 -6.75 -12.55 -19.83
C ASP A 118 -5.78 -13.42 -19.00
N TYR A 119 -6.26 -14.52 -18.44
CA TYR A 119 -5.41 -15.51 -17.74
C TYR A 119 -4.42 -16.20 -18.67
N ARG A 120 -4.82 -16.53 -19.90
CA ARG A 120 -3.93 -17.19 -20.87
C ARG A 120 -2.83 -16.25 -21.35
N GLN A 121 -3.16 -14.98 -21.52
CA GLN A 121 -2.21 -13.97 -21.96
C GLN A 121 -1.20 -13.63 -20.87
N ALA A 122 -1.64 -13.55 -19.60
CA ALA A 122 -0.75 -13.40 -18.45
C ALA A 122 0.17 -14.63 -18.25
N ALA A 123 -0.33 -15.84 -18.52
CA ALA A 123 0.48 -17.07 -18.47
C ALA A 123 1.48 -17.16 -19.64
N ALA A 124 1.12 -16.68 -20.83
CA ALA A 124 2.01 -16.69 -21.99
C ALA A 124 3.19 -15.71 -21.85
N LEU A 125 3.06 -14.64 -21.08
CA LEU A 125 4.15 -13.71 -20.75
C LEU A 125 5.14 -14.28 -19.70
N ARG A 126 4.88 -15.48 -19.16
CA ARG A 126 5.78 -16.20 -18.24
C ARG A 126 6.68 -17.22 -18.95
N GLY A 127 6.52 -17.39 -20.28
CA GLY A 127 7.29 -18.32 -21.12
C GLY A 127 8.37 -17.63 -21.92
#